data_AF-A0A934GYT7-F1
#
_entry.id   AF-A0A934GYT7-F1
#
_cell.length_a   1.000
_cell.length_b   1.000
_cell.length_c   1.000
_cell.angle_alpha   90.00
_cell.angle_beta   90.00
_cell.angle_gamma   90.00
#
_symmetry.space_group_name_H-M   'P 1'
#
loop_
_entity.id
_entity.type
_entity.pdbx_description
1 polymer ?
#
loop_
_entity_poly.entity_id
_entity_poly.type
_entity_poly.pdbx_seq_one_letter_code
_entity_poly.pdbx_strand_id
1 'polypeptide(L)'
;MTSGNDDPLKDLLHSARQRSKTEPLNNTPTDSGAVEGAVGASVPAVPQGLNPLDLLALPQAQRDLVNWLSRQKQATLSQIQTALNSTPQVTAQTIRDLKQAGYVREALVDGHLNYRVAFSGKISRAAQNLPEAIWSRVDLDNSSFLKSIPLFRDLPPDIFKDILGKLEPRTYRRNEVIMWQGEPNTMVRFVKSGIVGMTHFNPHDANKRILSYVKQGEILGFYALQVGHIQSSPVTATALSEVEVLALKREDVFELIEKHHVAALALNQMLIQRVITLANRSDGSADEARLALVVSVGEGYGVTTLGSTLAMTLAKTNGQPTVYTEYPTSDKLPALFGFPAEEKTYTHAGGYQVKVLENSPGIPPAVRATLILDELRGEYPNMVLGLSGEMDDSMSYLLERANQIVILTPPTPDAWKKVSALVNRLKNNTSPDRTRVYIVVNRPLATLSGEIVYGQADLDIPYMDNLPSLASHRQDNLPPQFGRAVQALADRLGRTSRITIYIPKRLEDNPIDTTPFVEKTLKFLATLFKESAAIKDESQRMTSSGESGIISETIYTVRTYVTQSELDKHLDTVLDFAASMKNELDQDALAIEVNHKFMLI
;
A
#
# COMPACT_ATOMS: atom_id res chain seq x y z
N MET A 1 9.57 49.34 28.86
CA MET A 1 11.05 49.32 28.90
C MET A 1 11.41 48.13 29.79
N THR A 2 11.79 46.95 29.26
CA THR A 2 13.16 46.54 28.81
C THR A 2 14.19 46.59 29.95
N SER A 3 15.08 45.63 30.27
CA SER A 3 15.45 44.24 29.86
C SER A 3 16.47 43.68 30.91
N GLY A 4 16.98 42.44 30.98
CA GLY A 4 16.81 41.17 30.23
C GLY A 4 18.17 40.42 30.04
N ASN A 5 18.28 39.14 30.48
CA ASN A 5 19.41 38.17 30.30
C ASN A 5 20.78 38.55 30.92
N ASP A 6 21.81 37.70 31.15
CA ASP A 6 22.04 36.23 31.32
C ASP A 6 23.39 36.09 32.10
N ASP A 7 23.53 35.28 33.16
CA ASP A 7 24.10 33.90 33.25
C ASP A 7 25.68 33.83 33.28
N PRO A 8 26.40 32.68 33.37
CA PRO A 8 27.25 32.37 34.54
C PRO A 8 28.76 32.13 34.20
N LEU A 9 29.44 31.20 34.91
CA LEU A 9 30.80 30.66 34.65
C LEU A 9 32.02 31.59 34.87
N LYS A 10 32.52 31.73 36.12
CA LYS A 10 33.89 32.26 36.39
C LYS A 10 34.76 31.60 37.49
N ASP A 11 34.22 30.85 38.44
CA ASP A 11 34.92 30.63 39.73
C ASP A 11 35.78 29.35 39.89
N LEU A 12 35.98 28.52 38.86
CA LEU A 12 36.62 27.19 39.03
C LEU A 12 37.80 26.86 38.09
N LEU A 13 38.57 27.87 37.66
CA LEU A 13 39.90 27.66 37.06
C LEU A 13 40.94 28.66 37.61
N HIS A 14 42.14 28.12 37.93
CA HIS A 14 43.41 28.78 38.26
C HIS A 14 43.85 28.90 39.74
N SER A 15 44.41 27.82 40.29
CA SER A 15 45.79 27.86 40.84
C SER A 15 46.36 26.42 40.92
N ALA A 16 47.64 26.24 40.59
CA ALA A 16 48.22 24.93 40.29
C ALA A 16 49.55 24.68 41.04
N ARG A 17 50.13 23.49 40.80
CA ARG A 17 51.58 23.15 40.82
C ARG A 17 52.29 22.94 42.18
N GLN A 18 52.68 21.68 42.47
CA GLN A 18 54.07 21.15 42.32
C GLN A 18 54.35 19.84 43.10
N ARG A 19 55.02 18.86 42.41
CA ARG A 19 56.16 18.00 42.83
C ARG A 19 56.25 16.78 41.89
N SER A 20 57.16 16.76 40.89
CA SER A 20 58.55 16.21 40.91
C SER A 20 58.62 14.67 40.79
N LYS A 21 58.90 14.12 39.59
CA LYS A 21 60.23 13.73 39.01
C LYS A 21 60.78 12.37 39.52
N THR A 22 60.95 11.38 38.62
CA THR A 22 62.24 10.73 38.20
C THR A 22 62.04 9.53 37.24
N GLU A 23 62.95 9.38 36.28
CA GLU A 23 63.15 8.24 35.33
C GLU A 23 64.27 7.27 35.86
N PRO A 24 64.81 6.30 35.08
CA PRO A 24 64.20 5.14 34.38
C PRO A 24 64.98 3.80 34.65
N LEU A 25 64.59 2.67 34.03
CA LEU A 25 65.54 1.63 33.57
C LEU A 25 64.95 0.60 32.57
N ASN A 26 65.83 0.10 31.69
CA ASN A 26 65.62 -0.71 30.48
C ASN A 26 65.13 -2.17 30.69
N ASN A 27 64.41 -2.73 29.70
CA ASN A 27 64.94 -3.78 28.80
C ASN A 27 63.92 -4.29 27.73
N THR A 28 64.36 -4.33 26.47
CA THR A 28 63.76 -5.06 25.32
C THR A 28 64.41 -6.46 25.15
N PRO A 29 63.80 -7.42 24.43
CA PRO A 29 63.93 -7.56 22.95
C PRO A 29 62.55 -7.62 22.22
N THR A 30 62.34 -7.00 21.05
CA THR A 30 62.48 -7.53 19.66
C THR A 30 61.74 -8.87 19.40
N ASP A 31 60.95 -9.08 18.33
CA ASP A 31 60.83 -8.36 17.05
C ASP A 31 59.50 -8.66 16.30
N SER A 32 59.25 -7.91 15.21
CA SER A 32 58.40 -8.19 14.04
C SER A 32 56.86 -8.03 14.11
N GLY A 33 56.33 -7.24 13.16
CA GLY A 33 54.96 -7.41 12.61
C GLY A 33 54.02 -6.20 12.69
N ALA A 34 54.07 -5.30 11.70
CA ALA A 34 52.97 -4.36 11.40
C ALA A 34 51.69 -5.13 10.96
N VAL A 35 50.46 -4.61 10.98
CA VAL A 35 49.96 -3.29 10.53
C VAL A 35 48.77 -2.80 11.38
N GLU A 36 48.54 -1.50 11.29
CA GLU A 36 47.57 -0.65 12.00
C GLU A 36 46.08 -1.06 11.93
N GLY A 37 45.38 -0.86 13.04
CA GLY A 37 44.47 0.29 13.17
C GLY A 37 43.05 0.21 12.61
N ALA A 38 42.08 -0.09 13.50
CA ALA A 38 40.89 0.76 13.69
C ALA A 38 40.22 0.42 15.04
N VAL A 39 40.21 1.37 15.98
CA VAL A 39 39.54 1.21 17.28
C VAL A 39 38.02 1.25 17.08
N GLY A 40 37.31 0.30 17.66
CA GLY A 40 35.86 0.18 17.49
C GLY A 40 35.09 1.36 18.10
N ALA A 41 34.24 1.99 17.29
CA ALA A 41 33.10 2.74 17.80
C ALA A 41 32.12 1.75 18.46
N SER A 42 31.82 1.95 19.74
CA SER A 42 30.85 1.13 20.47
C SER A 42 29.46 1.27 19.85
N VAL A 43 28.99 0.22 19.18
CA VAL A 43 27.62 0.12 18.69
C VAL A 43 26.67 0.25 19.88
N PRO A 44 25.65 1.14 19.85
CA PRO A 44 24.64 1.19 20.90
C PRO A 44 23.92 -0.17 20.95
N ALA A 45 23.82 -0.75 22.15
CA ALA A 45 23.26 -2.09 22.32
C ALA A 45 21.84 -2.17 21.73
N VAL A 46 21.68 -3.05 20.73
CA VAL A 46 20.39 -3.31 20.11
C VAL A 46 19.45 -3.87 21.19
N PRO A 47 18.24 -3.30 21.40
CA PRO A 47 17.31 -3.80 22.40
C PRO A 47 16.99 -5.27 22.11
N GLN A 48 17.34 -6.15 23.05
CA GLN A 48 17.02 -7.57 22.95
C GLN A 48 15.63 -7.77 23.54
N GLY A 49 14.71 -8.35 22.77
CA GLY A 49 13.44 -8.81 23.32
C GLY A 49 13.68 -9.82 24.45
N LEU A 50 12.77 -9.88 25.41
CA LEU A 50 12.99 -10.51 26.70
C LEU A 50 13.34 -12.00 26.55
N ASN A 51 14.54 -12.38 27.02
CA ASN A 51 14.93 -13.77 27.18
C ASN A 51 14.30 -14.31 28.48
N PRO A 52 13.76 -15.53 28.50
CA PRO A 52 13.25 -16.16 29.72
C PRO A 52 14.14 -16.09 30.98
N LEU A 53 15.47 -16.00 30.84
CA LEU A 53 16.39 -15.82 31.97
C LEU A 53 16.40 -14.38 32.52
N ASP A 54 16.23 -13.37 31.67
CA ASP A 54 16.19 -11.95 32.05
C ASP A 54 15.00 -11.67 32.99
N LEU A 55 13.87 -12.34 32.75
CA LEU A 55 12.64 -12.26 33.54
C LEU A 55 12.86 -12.53 35.04
N LEU A 56 13.89 -13.31 35.39
CA LEU A 56 14.25 -13.62 36.77
C LEU A 56 15.11 -12.53 37.41
N ALA A 57 15.92 -11.83 36.62
CA ALA A 57 16.83 -10.76 37.05
C ALA A 57 16.15 -9.38 37.17
N LEU A 58 14.97 -9.20 36.57
CA LEU A 58 14.22 -7.94 36.62
C LEU A 58 13.79 -7.54 38.06
N PRO A 59 13.82 -6.23 38.40
CA PRO A 59 13.20 -5.66 39.59
C PRO A 59 11.73 -6.04 39.76
N GLN A 60 11.24 -6.12 41.00
CA GLN A 60 9.87 -6.58 41.31
C GLN A 60 8.78 -5.85 40.51
N ALA A 61 8.79 -4.50 40.51
CA ALA A 61 7.82 -3.70 39.75
C ALA A 61 7.86 -3.95 38.24
N GLN A 62 9.05 -4.18 37.67
CA GLN A 62 9.22 -4.51 36.26
C GLN A 62 8.72 -5.93 35.96
N ARG A 63 8.97 -6.91 36.85
CA ARG A 63 8.41 -8.28 36.74
C ARG A 63 6.90 -8.29 36.83
N ASP A 64 6.30 -7.56 37.77
CA ASP A 64 4.85 -7.55 37.96
C ASP A 64 4.14 -6.89 36.77
N LEU A 65 4.72 -5.82 36.22
CA LEU A 65 4.23 -5.18 34.99
C LEU A 65 4.34 -6.12 33.78
N VAL A 66 5.49 -6.76 33.56
CA VAL A 66 5.68 -7.75 32.47
C VAL A 66 4.72 -8.92 32.62
N ASN A 67 4.62 -9.51 33.82
CA ASN A 67 3.69 -10.61 34.12
C ASN A 67 2.22 -10.23 33.90
N TRP A 68 1.84 -8.98 34.16
CA TRP A 68 0.48 -8.51 33.94
C TRP A 68 0.20 -8.21 32.46
N LEU A 69 1.10 -7.50 31.77
CA LEU A 69 0.99 -7.24 30.33
C LEU A 69 0.96 -8.54 29.52
N SER A 70 1.76 -9.55 29.88
CA SER A 70 1.71 -10.87 29.24
C SER A 70 0.35 -11.58 29.38
N ARG A 71 -0.49 -11.23 30.36
CA ARG A 71 -1.85 -11.79 30.51
C ARG A 71 -2.89 -11.02 29.69
N GLN A 72 -2.74 -9.71 29.57
CA GLN A 72 -3.66 -8.86 28.81
C GLN A 72 -3.36 -8.81 27.30
N LYS A 73 -2.22 -9.37 26.87
CA LYS A 73 -1.64 -9.31 25.50
C LYS A 73 -1.14 -7.90 25.12
N GLN A 74 -1.96 -6.90 25.36
CA GLN A 74 -1.63 -5.48 25.23
C GLN A 74 -2.47 -4.66 26.22
N ALA A 75 -1.96 -3.52 26.67
CA ALA A 75 -2.77 -2.61 27.49
C ALA A 75 -2.30 -1.16 27.36
N THR A 76 -3.22 -0.22 27.55
CA THR A 76 -2.94 1.22 27.63
C THR A 76 -2.31 1.61 28.96
N LEU A 77 -1.68 2.79 29.01
CA LEU A 77 -1.04 3.34 30.22
C LEU A 77 -2.00 3.36 31.43
N SER A 78 -3.25 3.76 31.23
CA SER A 78 -4.27 3.86 32.28
C SER A 78 -4.73 2.50 32.80
N GLN A 79 -4.83 1.49 31.92
CA GLN A 79 -5.14 0.12 32.32
C GLN A 79 -4.02 -0.50 33.15
N ILE A 80 -2.75 -0.25 32.79
CA ILE A 80 -1.58 -0.70 33.56
C ILE A 80 -1.55 -0.04 34.95
N GLN A 81 -1.77 1.26 35.03
CA GLN A 81 -1.85 2.02 36.30
C GLN A 81 -2.93 1.43 37.23
N THR A 82 -4.14 1.25 36.68
CA THR A 82 -5.31 0.75 37.41
C THR A 82 -5.09 -0.66 37.96
N ALA A 83 -4.44 -1.54 37.20
CA ALA A 83 -4.30 -2.94 37.59
C ALA A 83 -3.07 -3.24 38.47
N LEU A 84 -2.03 -2.40 38.42
CA LEU A 84 -0.85 -2.53 39.28
C LEU A 84 -0.92 -1.66 40.54
N ASN A 85 -2.01 -0.91 40.76
CA ASN A 85 -2.17 0.06 41.86
C ASN A 85 -0.95 1.00 42.00
N SER A 86 -0.41 1.46 40.86
CA SER A 86 0.85 2.22 40.80
C SER A 86 0.61 3.66 40.34
N THR A 87 1.43 4.60 40.85
CA THR A 87 1.30 6.02 40.49
C THR A 87 1.74 6.27 39.04
N PRO A 88 1.13 7.25 38.33
CA PRO A 88 1.42 7.49 36.92
C PRO A 88 2.90 7.67 36.60
N GLN A 89 3.64 8.32 37.49
CA GLN A 89 5.08 8.59 37.36
C GLN A 89 5.91 7.30 37.45
N VAL A 90 5.59 6.40 38.39
CA VAL A 90 6.29 5.12 38.57
C VAL A 90 5.96 4.18 37.42
N THR A 91 4.70 4.11 36.99
CA THR A 91 4.29 3.29 35.84
C THR A 91 4.98 3.76 34.56
N ALA A 92 4.99 5.07 34.29
CA ALA A 92 5.66 5.64 33.12
C ALA A 92 7.19 5.44 33.15
N GLN A 93 7.82 5.49 34.34
CA GLN A 93 9.24 5.15 34.46
C GLN A 93 9.50 3.67 34.18
N THR A 94 8.76 2.77 34.83
CA THR A 94 8.89 1.31 34.67
C THR A 94 8.73 0.90 33.20
N ILE A 95 7.77 1.50 32.49
CA ILE A 95 7.57 1.31 31.05
C ILE A 95 8.74 1.85 30.22
N ARG A 96 9.26 3.04 30.54
CA ARG A 96 10.44 3.60 29.84
C ARG A 96 11.67 2.72 30.01
N ASP A 97 11.93 2.22 31.23
CA ASP A 97 13.04 1.32 31.51
C ASP A 97 12.91 0.01 30.72
N LEU A 98 11.72 -0.61 30.73
CA LEU A 98 11.44 -1.84 29.98
C LEU A 98 11.46 -1.65 28.46
N LYS A 99 11.11 -0.46 27.95
CA LYS A 99 11.28 -0.09 26.54
C LYS A 99 12.76 0.06 26.17
N GLN A 100 13.55 0.76 27.00
CA GLN A 100 14.99 0.93 26.79
C GLN A 100 15.73 -0.41 26.81
N ALA A 101 15.30 -1.35 27.66
CA ALA A 101 15.82 -2.71 27.69
C ALA A 101 15.35 -3.60 26.52
N GLY A 102 14.34 -3.19 25.75
CA GLY A 102 13.78 -3.97 24.63
C GLY A 102 12.66 -4.95 24.99
N TYR A 103 12.31 -5.03 26.27
CA TYR A 103 11.37 -6.01 26.83
C TYR A 103 9.90 -5.66 26.61
N VAL A 104 9.58 -4.38 26.45
CA VAL A 104 8.22 -3.92 26.12
C VAL A 104 8.29 -3.08 24.84
N ARG A 105 7.43 -3.42 23.87
CA ARG A 105 7.20 -2.62 22.66
C ARG A 105 5.89 -1.86 22.79
N GLU A 106 5.86 -0.68 22.18
CA GLU A 106 4.62 0.04 21.91
C GLU A 106 4.01 -0.47 20.60
N ALA A 107 2.68 -0.54 20.57
CA ALA A 107 1.87 -0.75 19.38
C ALA A 107 0.70 0.24 19.45
N LEU A 108 0.41 0.94 18.36
CA LEU A 108 -0.81 1.71 18.25
C LEU A 108 -1.93 0.75 17.84
N VAL A 109 -2.99 0.65 18.65
CA VAL A 109 -4.18 -0.17 18.35
C VAL A 109 -5.41 0.64 18.72
N ASP A 110 -6.36 0.73 17.80
CA ASP A 110 -7.59 1.52 17.91
C ASP A 110 -7.34 3.00 18.29
N GLY A 111 -6.20 3.56 17.85
CA GLY A 111 -5.77 4.91 18.18
C GLY A 111 -5.21 5.12 19.59
N HIS A 112 -5.14 4.07 20.41
CA HIS A 112 -4.54 4.13 21.73
C HIS A 112 -3.14 3.50 21.74
N LEU A 113 -2.22 4.15 22.46
CA LEU A 113 -0.87 3.64 22.68
C LEU A 113 -0.93 2.45 23.65
N ASN A 114 -0.74 1.26 23.10
CA ASN A 114 -0.76 0.00 23.84
C ASN A 114 0.66 -0.55 24.03
N TYR A 115 0.90 -1.13 25.19
CA TYR A 115 2.17 -1.74 25.57
C TYR A 115 2.03 -3.26 25.51
N ARG A 116 2.96 -3.94 24.84
CA ARG A 116 3.04 -5.40 24.78
C ARG A 116 4.46 -5.88 25.12
N VAL A 117 4.56 -7.04 25.74
CA VAL A 117 5.86 -7.67 26.01
C VAL A 117 6.43 -8.20 24.69
N ALA A 118 7.71 -7.93 24.44
CA ALA A 118 8.46 -8.49 23.32
C ALA A 118 9.40 -9.59 23.84
N PHE A 119 9.40 -10.74 23.18
CA PHE A 119 10.28 -11.86 23.51
C PHE A 119 11.30 -12.05 22.37
N SER A 120 12.54 -12.42 22.67
CA SER A 120 13.51 -12.76 21.61
C SER A 120 14.19 -14.12 21.83
N GLY A 121 14.66 -14.70 20.72
CA GLY A 121 15.48 -15.90 20.70
C GLY A 121 14.82 -17.12 20.06
N LYS A 122 15.66 -18.09 19.67
CA LYS A 122 15.25 -19.43 19.25
C LYS A 122 14.81 -20.24 20.47
N ILE A 123 13.56 -20.09 20.88
CA ILE A 123 12.98 -20.88 21.97
C ILE A 123 12.67 -22.30 21.46
N SER A 124 13.67 -23.17 21.50
CA SER A 124 13.49 -24.62 21.30
C SER A 124 13.19 -25.28 22.64
N ARG A 125 12.28 -26.26 22.66
CA ARG A 125 12.05 -27.13 23.84
C ARG A 125 13.30 -27.94 24.27
N ALA A 126 14.33 -27.99 23.42
CA ALA A 126 15.65 -28.54 23.76
C ALA A 126 16.53 -27.59 24.59
N ALA A 127 16.11 -26.34 24.85
CA ALA A 127 16.79 -25.44 25.77
C ALA A 127 16.62 -25.94 27.21
N GLN A 128 17.67 -26.53 27.77
CA GLN A 128 17.67 -27.14 29.10
C GLN A 128 17.31 -26.12 30.20
N ASN A 129 16.50 -26.57 31.17
CA ASN A 129 16.24 -25.92 32.46
C ASN A 129 15.43 -24.60 32.46
N LEU A 130 14.40 -24.50 31.61
CA LEU A 130 13.37 -23.46 31.75
C LEU A 130 12.17 -23.93 32.60
N PRO A 131 11.72 -23.17 33.62
CA PRO A 131 10.56 -23.52 34.43
C PRO A 131 9.26 -23.71 33.63
N GLU A 132 8.46 -24.70 34.02
CA GLU A 132 7.16 -25.03 33.39
C GLU A 132 6.17 -23.85 33.37
N ALA A 133 6.27 -22.95 34.37
CA ALA A 133 5.52 -21.71 34.45
C ALA A 133 5.86 -20.69 33.34
N ILE A 134 6.99 -20.84 32.64
CA ILE A 134 7.36 -20.02 31.47
C ILE A 134 6.82 -20.67 30.19
N TRP A 135 7.03 -21.98 30.02
CA TRP A 135 6.51 -22.74 28.88
C TRP A 135 5.00 -22.60 28.71
N SER A 136 4.25 -22.76 29.80
CA SER A 136 2.80 -22.56 29.82
C SER A 136 2.36 -21.16 29.36
N ARG A 137 3.17 -20.11 29.59
CA ARG A 137 2.87 -18.73 29.17
C ARG A 137 3.18 -18.50 27.68
N VAL A 138 4.31 -19.03 27.19
CA VAL A 138 4.66 -18.98 25.76
C VAL A 138 3.65 -19.78 24.94
N ASP A 139 3.25 -20.96 25.42
CA ASP A 139 2.23 -21.80 24.78
C ASP A 139 0.84 -21.11 24.83
N LEU A 140 0.48 -20.40 25.90
CA LEU A 140 -0.75 -19.58 25.98
C LEU A 140 -0.78 -18.43 24.97
N ASP A 141 0.32 -17.69 24.82
CA ASP A 141 0.42 -16.57 23.88
C ASP A 141 0.36 -17.06 22.43
N ASN A 142 1.18 -18.07 22.08
CA ASN A 142 1.16 -18.72 20.77
C ASN A 142 -0.21 -19.34 20.46
N SER A 143 -0.84 -20.00 21.44
CA SER A 143 -2.21 -20.50 21.34
C SER A 143 -3.20 -19.38 21.00
N SER A 144 -3.11 -18.25 21.70
CA SER A 144 -4.03 -17.14 21.49
C SER A 144 -3.84 -16.45 20.13
N PHE A 145 -2.60 -16.40 19.62
CA PHE A 145 -2.30 -15.90 18.29
C PHE A 145 -2.79 -16.85 17.19
N LEU A 146 -2.48 -18.15 17.25
CA LEU A 146 -2.92 -19.11 16.24
C LEU A 146 -4.45 -19.14 16.11
N LYS A 147 -5.19 -19.07 17.22
CA LYS A 147 -6.66 -19.00 17.22
C LYS A 147 -7.24 -17.73 16.56
N SER A 148 -6.45 -16.67 16.41
CA SER A 148 -6.84 -15.49 15.63
C SER A 148 -6.71 -15.69 14.11
N ILE A 149 -5.87 -16.65 13.68
CA ILE A 149 -5.76 -17.02 12.26
C ILE A 149 -6.95 -17.94 11.93
N PRO A 150 -7.75 -17.65 10.90
CA PRO A 150 -8.94 -18.44 10.56
C PRO A 150 -8.69 -19.94 10.39
N LEU A 151 -7.49 -20.34 9.94
CA LEU A 151 -7.06 -21.73 9.77
C LEU A 151 -7.14 -22.58 11.05
N PHE A 152 -6.90 -22.00 12.23
CA PHE A 152 -6.80 -22.77 13.48
C PHE A 152 -7.93 -22.51 14.48
N ARG A 153 -8.82 -21.56 14.19
CA ARG A 153 -9.91 -21.15 15.11
C ARG A 153 -10.84 -22.31 15.46
N ASP A 154 -11.20 -23.08 14.44
CA ASP A 154 -12.26 -24.10 14.49
C ASP A 154 -11.69 -25.54 14.57
N LEU A 155 -10.38 -25.68 14.88
CA LEU A 155 -9.73 -26.98 15.03
C LEU A 155 -10.01 -27.61 16.42
N PRO A 156 -10.28 -28.92 16.47
CA PRO A 156 -10.33 -29.70 17.70
C PRO A 156 -9.13 -29.46 18.66
N PRO A 157 -9.35 -29.42 19.99
CA PRO A 157 -8.31 -29.02 20.96
C PRO A 157 -7.06 -29.91 20.98
N ASP A 158 -7.23 -31.19 20.66
CA ASP A 158 -6.18 -32.20 20.52
C ASP A 158 -5.29 -31.93 19.29
N ILE A 159 -5.89 -31.70 18.12
CA ILE A 159 -5.19 -31.29 16.89
C ILE A 159 -4.42 -29.98 17.13
N PHE A 160 -5.08 -29.02 17.77
CA PHE A 160 -4.50 -27.72 18.07
C PHE A 160 -3.29 -27.83 19.03
N LYS A 161 -3.32 -28.76 19.99
CA LYS A 161 -2.20 -29.05 20.90
C LYS A 161 -1.04 -29.73 20.18
N ASP A 162 -1.30 -30.66 19.25
CA ASP A 162 -0.26 -31.28 18.41
C ASP A 162 0.45 -30.22 17.56
N ILE A 163 -0.31 -29.30 16.94
CA ILE A 163 0.23 -28.16 16.16
C ILE A 163 1.14 -27.28 17.01
N LEU A 164 0.68 -26.86 18.20
CA LEU A 164 1.49 -26.06 19.12
C LEU A 164 2.81 -26.73 19.49
N GLY A 165 2.82 -28.06 19.64
CA GLY A 165 4.03 -28.82 19.95
C GLY A 165 5.08 -28.86 18.83
N LYS A 166 4.68 -28.60 17.58
CA LYS A 166 5.52 -28.67 16.36
C LYS A 166 5.99 -27.30 15.84
N LEU A 167 5.55 -26.19 16.44
CA LEU A 167 5.89 -24.84 15.98
C LEU A 167 7.25 -24.35 16.50
N GLU A 168 8.07 -23.84 15.58
CA GLU A 168 9.36 -23.22 15.86
C GLU A 168 9.25 -21.68 15.83
N PRO A 169 9.34 -20.98 16.97
CA PRO A 169 9.38 -19.52 16.99
C PRO A 169 10.70 -19.01 16.38
N ARG A 170 10.60 -18.00 15.49
CA ARG A 170 11.75 -17.36 14.83
C ARG A 170 11.56 -15.85 14.77
N THR A 171 12.65 -15.12 14.95
CA THR A 171 12.69 -13.65 14.95
C THR A 171 13.67 -13.16 13.90
N TYR A 172 13.29 -12.14 13.14
CA TYR A 172 14.09 -11.53 12.08
C TYR A 172 14.19 -10.02 12.31
N ARG A 173 15.40 -9.47 12.21
CA ARG A 173 15.65 -8.03 12.31
C ARG A 173 15.27 -7.35 10.99
N ARG A 174 15.07 -6.03 11.05
CA ARG A 174 14.85 -5.21 9.85
C ARG A 174 15.98 -5.43 8.83
N ASN A 175 15.59 -5.55 7.57
CA ASN A 175 16.39 -5.86 6.39
C ASN A 175 16.94 -7.31 6.31
N GLU A 176 16.68 -8.19 7.30
CA GLU A 176 17.04 -9.60 7.17
C GLU A 176 16.13 -10.32 6.18
N VAL A 177 16.71 -11.23 5.40
CA VAL A 177 15.97 -12.06 4.44
C VAL A 177 15.46 -13.31 5.15
N ILE A 178 14.15 -13.52 5.11
CA ILE A 178 13.42 -14.64 5.72
C ILE A 178 13.51 -15.89 4.82
N MET A 179 13.64 -15.67 3.51
CA MET A 179 13.59 -16.65 2.42
C MET A 179 14.03 -15.98 1.12
N TRP A 180 14.94 -16.60 0.35
CA TRP A 180 15.36 -16.07 -0.95
C TRP A 180 14.53 -16.64 -2.11
N GLN A 181 14.40 -15.86 -3.17
CA GLN A 181 13.92 -16.37 -4.46
C GLN A 181 14.86 -17.47 -4.97
N GLY A 182 14.30 -18.55 -5.51
CA GLY A 182 15.05 -19.71 -6.00
C GLY A 182 15.38 -20.76 -4.94
N GLU A 183 15.35 -20.43 -3.64
CA GLU A 183 15.63 -21.42 -2.58
C GLU A 183 14.46 -22.40 -2.37
N PRO A 184 14.74 -23.70 -2.16
CA PRO A 184 13.71 -24.70 -1.87
C PRO A 184 12.99 -24.37 -0.55
N ASN A 185 11.67 -24.19 -0.60
CA ASN A 185 10.92 -23.81 0.59
C ASN A 185 10.33 -25.04 1.31
N THR A 186 10.79 -25.28 2.53
CA THR A 186 10.44 -26.44 3.36
C THR A 186 9.62 -26.09 4.60
N MET A 187 9.23 -24.81 4.78
CA MET A 187 8.54 -24.35 5.99
C MET A 187 7.44 -23.32 5.67
N VAL A 188 6.29 -23.51 6.29
CA VAL A 188 5.22 -22.51 6.37
C VAL A 188 5.51 -21.60 7.56
N ARG A 189 5.30 -20.29 7.43
CA ARG A 189 5.58 -19.32 8.50
C ARG A 189 4.37 -18.41 8.72
N PHE A 190 3.85 -18.38 9.94
CA PHE A 190 2.75 -17.53 10.38
C PHE A 190 3.33 -16.24 10.99
N VAL A 191 3.04 -15.08 10.41
CA VAL A 191 3.60 -13.80 10.89
C VAL A 191 2.87 -13.37 12.16
N LYS A 192 3.56 -13.46 13.30
CA LYS A 192 3.03 -13.11 14.63
C LYS A 192 3.10 -11.62 14.90
N SER A 193 4.15 -10.96 14.42
CA SER A 193 4.25 -9.51 14.44
C SER A 193 5.21 -9.01 13.34
N GLY A 194 5.04 -7.74 12.95
CA GLY A 194 5.90 -7.07 11.96
C GLY A 194 5.37 -7.11 10.53
N ILE A 195 6.19 -6.62 9.60
CA ILE A 195 5.88 -6.48 8.17
C ILE A 195 7.01 -7.06 7.32
N VAL A 196 6.64 -7.86 6.32
CA VAL A 196 7.56 -8.50 5.38
C VAL A 196 7.27 -8.01 3.96
N GLY A 197 8.31 -7.64 3.21
CA GLY A 197 8.23 -7.28 1.80
C GLY A 197 8.50 -8.48 0.90
N MET A 198 7.63 -8.69 -0.07
CA MET A 198 7.76 -9.75 -1.07
C MET A 198 8.25 -9.13 -2.37
N THR A 199 9.51 -9.40 -2.73
CA THR A 199 10.15 -8.88 -3.93
C THR A 199 10.40 -9.98 -4.95
N HIS A 200 10.26 -9.64 -6.23
CA HIS A 200 10.73 -10.47 -7.32
C HIS A 200 11.89 -9.79 -8.02
N PHE A 201 12.98 -10.52 -8.21
CA PHE A 201 14.12 -10.11 -9.01
C PHE A 201 14.01 -10.72 -10.41
N ASN A 202 14.07 -9.88 -11.44
CA ASN A 202 14.15 -10.32 -12.83
C ASN A 202 15.59 -10.11 -13.33
N PRO A 203 16.32 -11.14 -13.78
CA PRO A 203 17.69 -10.96 -14.29
C PRO A 203 17.81 -9.97 -15.47
N HIS A 204 16.74 -9.73 -16.22
CA HIS A 204 16.71 -8.81 -17.36
C HIS A 204 16.35 -7.35 -17.00
N ASP A 205 15.84 -7.11 -15.79
CA ASP A 205 15.45 -5.79 -15.30
C ASP A 205 16.08 -5.62 -13.91
N ALA A 206 17.12 -4.79 -13.82
CA ALA A 206 17.92 -4.63 -12.60
C ALA A 206 17.11 -4.11 -11.39
N ASN A 207 15.86 -3.70 -11.60
CA ASN A 207 14.94 -3.24 -10.56
C ASN A 207 14.29 -4.41 -9.80
N LYS A 208 14.34 -4.33 -8.47
CA LYS A 208 13.58 -5.25 -7.60
C LYS A 208 12.13 -4.77 -7.50
N ARG A 209 11.20 -5.43 -8.19
CA ARG A 209 9.77 -5.10 -8.07
C ARG A 209 9.21 -5.67 -6.77
N ILE A 210 8.63 -4.81 -5.94
CA ILE A 210 7.84 -5.26 -4.78
C ILE A 210 6.46 -5.71 -5.30
N LEU A 211 6.12 -6.98 -5.05
CA LEU A 211 4.86 -7.57 -5.50
C LEU A 211 3.75 -7.42 -4.45
N SER A 212 4.09 -7.58 -3.17
CA SER A 212 3.15 -7.51 -2.05
C SER A 212 3.87 -7.34 -0.72
N TYR A 213 3.09 -7.12 0.34
CA TYR A 213 3.56 -7.15 1.73
C TYR A 213 2.77 -8.19 2.49
N VAL A 214 3.38 -8.72 3.55
CA VAL A 214 2.76 -9.69 4.45
C VAL A 214 2.82 -9.14 5.88
N LYS A 215 1.66 -9.07 6.53
CA LYS A 215 1.42 -8.48 7.85
C LYS A 215 1.17 -9.56 8.93
N GLN A 216 1.03 -9.13 10.18
CA GLN A 216 0.54 -9.96 11.28
C GLN A 216 -0.75 -10.71 10.92
N GLY A 217 -0.80 -12.00 11.25
CA GLY A 217 -1.91 -12.92 10.96
C GLY A 217 -1.83 -13.60 9.58
N GLU A 218 -1.00 -13.10 8.67
CA GLU A 218 -0.83 -13.69 7.34
C GLU A 218 0.27 -14.77 7.27
N ILE A 219 0.27 -15.52 6.17
CA ILE A 219 1.05 -16.75 5.99
C ILE A 219 2.04 -16.60 4.83
N LEU A 220 3.32 -16.77 5.16
CA LEU A 220 4.44 -16.89 4.23
C LEU A 220 4.71 -18.36 3.88
N GLY A 221 5.16 -18.59 2.65
CA GLY A 221 5.71 -19.88 2.25
C GLY A 221 4.69 -21.01 2.08
N PHE A 222 3.39 -20.71 1.94
CA PHE A 222 2.33 -21.70 1.77
C PHE A 222 2.53 -22.64 0.54
N TYR A 223 3.27 -22.21 -0.48
CA TYR A 223 3.71 -23.04 -1.61
C TYR A 223 4.60 -24.22 -1.21
N ALA A 224 5.22 -24.20 -0.01
CA ALA A 224 5.87 -25.36 0.58
C ALA A 224 4.93 -26.55 0.84
N LEU A 225 3.61 -26.38 0.69
CA LEU A 225 2.60 -27.43 0.88
C LEU A 225 2.15 -28.13 -0.40
N GLN A 226 2.72 -27.81 -1.57
CA GLN A 226 2.38 -28.51 -2.82
C GLN A 226 2.77 -29.99 -2.75
N VAL A 227 1.84 -30.89 -3.04
CA VAL A 227 2.08 -32.35 -2.99
C VAL A 227 3.09 -32.79 -4.07
N GLY A 228 3.93 -33.77 -3.74
CA GLY A 228 4.87 -34.42 -4.67
C GLY A 228 6.17 -33.66 -4.98
N HIS A 229 6.21 -32.33 -4.84
CA HIS A 229 7.39 -31.53 -5.20
C HIS A 229 7.72 -30.47 -4.14
N ILE A 230 9.01 -30.25 -3.88
CA ILE A 230 9.49 -29.08 -3.14
C ILE A 230 9.71 -27.96 -4.15
N GLN A 231 8.86 -26.94 -4.15
CA GLN A 231 9.07 -25.77 -5.00
C GLN A 231 10.13 -24.83 -4.40
N SER A 232 10.95 -24.28 -5.27
CA SER A 232 11.72 -23.06 -4.99
C SER A 232 10.77 -21.88 -4.73
N SER A 233 11.17 -20.99 -3.83
CA SER A 233 10.42 -19.76 -3.59
C SER A 233 10.40 -18.89 -4.85
N PRO A 234 9.22 -18.45 -5.35
CA PRO A 234 9.15 -17.57 -6.51
C PRO A 234 9.61 -16.14 -6.19
N VAL A 235 9.79 -15.80 -4.90
CA VAL A 235 10.03 -14.43 -4.42
C VAL A 235 10.99 -14.41 -3.24
N THR A 236 11.66 -13.27 -3.04
CA THR A 236 12.46 -12.98 -1.86
C THR A 236 11.60 -12.28 -0.81
N ALA A 237 11.58 -12.81 0.41
CA ALA A 237 10.84 -12.26 1.55
C ALA A 237 11.81 -11.57 2.51
N THR A 238 11.71 -10.25 2.67
CA THR A 238 12.61 -9.44 3.51
C THR A 238 11.84 -8.78 4.64
N ALA A 239 12.34 -8.87 5.88
CA ALA A 239 11.75 -8.18 7.02
C ALA A 239 11.92 -6.65 6.88
N LEU A 240 10.82 -5.90 6.89
CA LEU A 240 10.83 -4.43 6.72
C LEU A 240 10.72 -3.68 8.05
N SER A 241 10.16 -4.35 9.05
CA SER A 241 10.31 -4.05 10.48
C SER A 241 11.13 -5.16 11.15
N GLU A 242 11.24 -5.14 12.47
CA GLU A 242 11.45 -6.39 13.21
C GLU A 242 10.21 -7.31 13.01
N VAL A 243 10.44 -8.60 12.80
CA VAL A 243 9.40 -9.58 12.42
C VAL A 243 9.53 -10.84 13.28
N GLU A 244 8.41 -11.27 13.85
CA GLU A 244 8.29 -12.52 14.58
C GLU A 244 7.40 -13.48 13.81
N VAL A 245 7.83 -14.74 13.66
CA VAL A 245 7.03 -15.78 13.01
C VAL A 245 6.99 -17.06 13.85
N LEU A 246 5.90 -17.81 13.71
CA LEU A 246 5.87 -19.22 14.10
C LEU A 246 6.06 -20.04 12.81
N ALA A 247 7.10 -20.85 12.75
CA ALA A 247 7.40 -21.71 11.60
C ALA A 247 6.94 -23.14 11.85
N LEU A 248 6.36 -23.78 10.84
CA LEU A 248 5.97 -25.20 10.86
C LEU A 248 6.63 -25.89 9.66
N LYS A 249 7.27 -27.04 9.88
CA LYS A 249 7.92 -27.78 8.79
C LYS A 249 6.87 -28.38 7.87
N ARG A 250 7.23 -28.52 6.59
CA ARG A 250 6.43 -29.23 5.60
C ARG A 250 6.05 -30.64 6.10
N GLU A 251 7.02 -31.42 6.56
CA GLU A 251 6.83 -32.77 7.11
C GLU A 251 5.82 -32.78 8.26
N ASP A 252 5.96 -31.85 9.21
CA ASP A 252 5.03 -31.70 10.33
C ASP A 252 3.59 -31.42 9.87
N VAL A 253 3.39 -30.60 8.82
CA VAL A 253 2.06 -30.34 8.24
C VAL A 253 1.47 -31.58 7.58
N PHE A 254 2.27 -32.35 6.84
CA PHE A 254 1.79 -33.58 6.21
C PHE A 254 1.43 -34.66 7.24
N GLU A 255 2.24 -34.86 8.28
CA GLU A 255 1.91 -35.78 9.39
C GLU A 255 0.61 -35.37 10.10
N LEU A 256 0.38 -34.06 10.31
CA LEU A 256 -0.87 -33.56 10.88
C LEU A 256 -2.07 -33.80 9.97
N ILE A 257 -1.91 -33.68 8.65
CA ILE A 257 -2.95 -33.96 7.65
C ILE A 257 -3.29 -35.45 7.60
N GLU A 258 -2.28 -36.33 7.64
CA GLU A 258 -2.44 -37.79 7.65
C GLU A 258 -3.12 -38.27 8.94
N LYS A 259 -2.71 -37.73 10.09
CA LYS A 259 -3.27 -38.06 11.41
C LYS A 259 -4.70 -37.51 11.57
N HIS A 260 -4.98 -36.35 11.00
CA HIS A 260 -6.21 -35.58 11.27
C HIS A 260 -6.84 -35.01 9.99
N HIS A 261 -7.79 -35.73 9.37
CA HIS A 261 -8.43 -35.30 8.11
C HIS A 261 -9.10 -33.90 8.19
N VAL A 262 -9.52 -33.48 9.40
CA VAL A 262 -10.10 -32.15 9.65
C VAL A 262 -9.10 -31.03 9.36
N ALA A 263 -7.81 -31.25 9.64
CA ALA A 263 -6.75 -30.29 9.30
C ALA A 263 -6.59 -30.11 7.78
N ALA A 264 -6.77 -31.19 7.01
CA ALA A 264 -6.76 -31.14 5.54
C ALA A 264 -7.92 -30.30 4.99
N LEU A 265 -9.12 -30.45 5.57
CA LEU A 265 -10.29 -29.65 5.19
C LEU A 265 -10.13 -28.17 5.56
N ALA A 266 -9.62 -27.86 6.76
CA ALA A 266 -9.35 -26.48 7.19
C ALA A 266 -8.31 -25.80 6.29
N LEU A 267 -7.24 -26.52 5.91
CA LEU A 267 -6.24 -26.03 4.96
C LEU A 267 -6.84 -25.79 3.57
N ASN A 268 -7.68 -26.70 3.07
CA ASN A 268 -8.37 -26.53 1.80
C ASN A 268 -9.30 -25.32 1.81
N GLN A 269 -10.13 -25.15 2.85
CA GLN A 269 -10.99 -23.98 3.01
C GLN A 269 -10.19 -22.67 3.04
N MET A 270 -9.06 -22.65 3.74
CA MET A 270 -8.17 -21.48 3.76
C MET A 270 -7.54 -21.20 2.38
N LEU A 271 -7.11 -22.23 1.65
CA LEU A 271 -6.56 -22.07 0.29
C LEU A 271 -7.64 -21.61 -0.69
N ILE A 272 -8.85 -22.18 -0.63
CA ILE A 272 -10.01 -21.73 -1.41
C ILE A 272 -10.35 -20.28 -1.07
N GLN A 273 -10.44 -19.91 0.21
CA GLN A 273 -10.72 -18.53 0.61
C GLN A 273 -9.61 -17.57 0.18
N ARG A 274 -8.34 -18.01 0.17
CA ARG A 274 -7.21 -17.24 -0.37
C ARG A 274 -7.29 -17.10 -1.89
N VAL A 275 -7.66 -18.16 -2.60
CA VAL A 275 -7.91 -18.12 -4.06
C VAL A 275 -9.10 -17.21 -4.35
N ILE A 276 -10.20 -17.26 -3.60
CA ILE A 276 -11.34 -16.34 -3.72
C ILE A 276 -10.91 -14.90 -3.37
N THR A 277 -10.04 -14.68 -2.38
CA THR A 277 -9.55 -13.33 -2.06
C THR A 277 -8.62 -12.79 -3.15
N LEU A 278 -7.80 -13.64 -3.78
CA LEU A 278 -6.95 -13.27 -4.91
C LEU A 278 -7.76 -13.13 -6.22
N ALA A 279 -8.78 -13.96 -6.40
CA ALA A 279 -9.74 -13.90 -7.49
C ALA A 279 -10.56 -12.62 -7.35
N ASN A 280 -11.17 -12.30 -6.22
CA ASN A 280 -11.88 -11.02 -5.99
C ASN A 280 -10.96 -9.78 -6.08
N ARG A 281 -9.63 -9.95 -5.91
CA ARG A 281 -8.61 -8.92 -6.22
C ARG A 281 -8.33 -8.76 -7.73
N SER A 282 -8.85 -9.67 -8.56
CA SER A 282 -8.65 -9.79 -10.02
C SER A 282 -9.97 -9.76 -10.83
N ASP A 283 -11.08 -10.18 -10.22
CA ASP A 283 -12.44 -10.26 -10.75
C ASP A 283 -13.29 -9.17 -10.07
N GLY A 284 -13.53 -8.09 -10.80
CA GLY A 284 -14.66 -7.17 -10.63
C GLY A 284 -14.69 -6.31 -9.35
N SER A 285 -14.82 -6.91 -8.17
CA SER A 285 -15.16 -6.18 -6.93
C SER A 285 -14.02 -5.28 -6.44
N ALA A 286 -12.76 -5.71 -6.52
CA ALA A 286 -11.62 -4.85 -6.20
C ALA A 286 -11.22 -3.89 -7.33
N ASP A 287 -11.91 -3.95 -8.49
CA ASP A 287 -11.70 -3.08 -9.65
C ASP A 287 -12.80 -1.98 -9.74
N GLU A 288 -13.82 -2.02 -8.86
CA GLU A 288 -14.76 -0.91 -8.64
C GLU A 288 -14.14 0.25 -7.85
N ALA A 289 -13.09 0.00 -7.05
CA ALA A 289 -12.48 0.98 -6.17
C ALA A 289 -11.57 1.95 -6.96
N ARG A 290 -12.14 3.07 -7.39
CA ARG A 290 -11.50 4.07 -8.25
C ARG A 290 -10.51 4.95 -7.49
N LEU A 291 -9.25 4.94 -7.90
CA LEU A 291 -8.21 5.84 -7.43
C LEU A 291 -7.99 6.98 -8.44
N ALA A 292 -8.29 8.21 -8.01
CA ALA A 292 -7.87 9.44 -8.66
C ALA A 292 -6.73 10.10 -7.88
N LEU A 293 -5.63 10.42 -8.57
CA LEU A 293 -4.51 11.17 -8.01
C LEU A 293 -4.55 12.61 -8.50
N VAL A 294 -4.36 13.57 -7.60
CA VAL A 294 -4.16 14.99 -7.93
C VAL A 294 -2.73 15.36 -7.57
N VAL A 295 -1.92 15.68 -8.57
CA VAL A 295 -0.47 15.83 -8.47
C VAL A 295 -0.09 17.24 -8.91
N SER A 296 0.71 17.98 -8.16
CA SER A 296 1.25 19.26 -8.63
C SER A 296 2.74 19.21 -8.94
N VAL A 297 3.20 20.05 -9.86
CA VAL A 297 4.64 20.24 -10.18
C VAL A 297 5.34 21.25 -9.26
N GLY A 298 4.76 21.53 -8.08
CA GLY A 298 5.24 22.45 -7.07
C GLY A 298 4.16 22.82 -6.05
N GLU A 299 4.53 23.60 -5.05
CA GLU A 299 3.62 23.99 -3.95
C GLU A 299 2.66 25.12 -4.35
N GLY A 300 1.54 25.25 -3.62
CA GLY A 300 0.58 26.35 -3.80
C GLY A 300 -0.36 26.24 -5.01
N TYR A 301 -0.20 25.24 -5.89
CA TYR A 301 -1.03 25.10 -7.10
C TYR A 301 -2.42 24.46 -6.89
N GLY A 302 -2.93 24.43 -5.65
CA GLY A 302 -4.33 24.08 -5.36
C GLY A 302 -4.67 22.58 -5.32
N VAL A 303 -3.71 21.69 -5.01
CA VAL A 303 -3.93 20.23 -4.87
C VAL A 303 -5.10 19.93 -3.93
N THR A 304 -5.13 20.54 -2.74
CA THR A 304 -6.19 20.34 -1.74
C THR A 304 -7.55 20.81 -2.25
N THR A 305 -7.59 22.01 -2.86
CA THR A 305 -8.81 22.62 -3.41
C THR A 305 -9.40 21.78 -4.54
N LEU A 306 -8.58 21.32 -5.49
CA LEU A 306 -9.07 20.49 -6.60
C LEU A 306 -9.44 19.08 -6.13
N GLY A 307 -8.60 18.43 -5.32
CA GLY A 307 -8.81 17.06 -4.87
C GLY A 307 -10.06 16.89 -4.00
N SER A 308 -10.26 17.79 -3.03
CA SER A 308 -11.47 17.76 -2.18
C SER A 308 -12.75 18.09 -2.96
N THR A 309 -12.68 19.03 -3.92
CA THR A 309 -13.83 19.35 -4.77
C THR A 309 -14.15 18.20 -5.74
N LEU A 310 -13.14 17.51 -6.26
CA LEU A 310 -13.31 16.30 -7.06
C LEU A 310 -13.97 15.18 -6.22
N ALA A 311 -13.51 14.96 -4.98
CA ALA A 311 -14.12 14.00 -4.07
C ALA A 311 -15.60 14.31 -3.77
N MET A 312 -15.93 15.58 -3.50
CA MET A 312 -17.31 16.04 -3.35
C MET A 312 -18.17 15.78 -4.59
N THR A 313 -17.61 16.06 -5.78
CA THR A 313 -18.33 15.93 -7.04
C THR A 313 -18.59 14.46 -7.38
N LEU A 314 -17.63 13.57 -7.11
CA LEU A 314 -17.78 12.12 -7.26
C LEU A 314 -18.81 11.53 -6.29
N ALA A 315 -18.77 11.93 -5.02
CA ALA A 315 -19.73 11.48 -4.01
C ALA A 315 -21.17 11.80 -4.42
N LYS A 316 -21.42 13.00 -4.95
CA LYS A 316 -22.75 13.41 -5.40
C LYS A 316 -23.15 12.81 -6.75
N THR A 317 -22.24 12.75 -7.73
CA THR A 317 -22.54 12.29 -9.10
C THR A 317 -22.82 10.78 -9.12
N ASN A 318 -22.04 9.99 -8.37
CA ASN A 318 -22.16 8.53 -8.36
C ASN A 318 -23.00 8.00 -7.18
N GLY A 319 -23.33 8.83 -6.19
CA GLY A 319 -24.00 8.41 -4.95
C GLY A 319 -23.17 7.45 -4.07
N GLN A 320 -21.89 7.28 -4.38
CA GLN A 320 -20.99 6.30 -3.78
C GLN A 320 -20.11 6.93 -2.68
N PRO A 321 -19.81 6.21 -1.58
CA PRO A 321 -18.86 6.69 -0.58
C PRO A 321 -17.52 7.07 -1.21
N THR A 322 -17.06 8.28 -0.91
CA THR A 322 -15.84 8.85 -1.48
C THR A 322 -14.98 9.43 -0.37
N VAL A 323 -13.67 9.14 -0.42
CA VAL A 323 -12.68 9.67 0.53
C VAL A 323 -11.71 10.62 -0.17
N TYR A 324 -11.31 11.66 0.55
CA TYR A 324 -10.23 12.57 0.22
C TYR A 324 -9.10 12.49 1.26
N THR A 325 -7.85 12.47 0.81
CA THR A 325 -6.67 12.54 1.69
C THR A 325 -5.42 13.06 0.95
N GLU A 326 -4.32 13.28 1.65
CA GLU A 326 -3.04 13.73 1.10
C GLU A 326 -1.88 12.78 1.48
N TYR A 327 -1.00 12.49 0.52
CA TYR A 327 0.20 11.66 0.69
C TYR A 327 1.45 12.46 0.25
N PRO A 328 2.59 12.37 0.97
CA PRO A 328 2.89 11.49 2.10
C PRO A 328 2.41 12.00 3.47
N THR A 329 1.95 13.25 3.57
CA THR A 329 1.53 13.90 4.82
C THR A 329 0.14 14.48 4.69
N SER A 330 -0.71 14.29 5.71
CA SER A 330 -2.09 14.80 5.75
C SER A 330 -2.40 15.63 7.00
N ASP A 331 -1.38 15.94 7.81
CA ASP A 331 -1.48 16.66 9.09
C ASP A 331 -2.09 18.07 8.97
N LYS A 332 -2.12 18.62 7.75
CA LYS A 332 -2.73 19.93 7.43
C LYS A 332 -4.25 19.85 7.26
N LEU A 333 -4.82 18.67 6.97
CA LEU A 333 -6.24 18.52 6.69
C LEU A 333 -7.16 18.95 7.85
N PRO A 334 -6.90 18.61 9.13
CA PRO A 334 -7.75 19.08 10.24
C PRO A 334 -7.88 20.60 10.28
N ALA A 335 -6.76 21.31 10.11
CA ALA A 335 -6.74 22.79 10.11
C ALA A 335 -7.42 23.39 8.87
N LEU A 336 -7.30 22.75 7.70
CA LEU A 336 -7.88 23.22 6.44
C LEU A 336 -9.40 22.99 6.36
N PHE A 337 -9.90 21.90 6.93
CA PHE A 337 -11.31 21.52 6.94
C PHE A 337 -12.05 21.86 8.24
N GLY A 338 -11.34 22.35 9.26
CA GLY A 338 -11.92 22.87 10.50
C GLY A 338 -12.41 21.80 11.48
N PHE A 339 -11.75 20.63 11.54
CA PHE A 339 -12.08 19.54 12.46
C PHE A 339 -10.96 19.26 13.46
N PRO A 340 -11.23 18.62 14.62
CA PRO A 340 -10.21 18.34 15.64
C PRO A 340 -9.11 17.43 15.12
N ALA A 341 -7.84 17.73 15.43
CA ALA A 341 -6.70 16.91 14.99
C ALA A 341 -6.67 15.49 15.60
N GLU A 342 -7.52 15.21 16.60
CA GLU A 342 -7.72 13.88 17.19
C GLU A 342 -8.66 13.00 16.33
N GLU A 343 -9.51 13.60 15.50
CA GLU A 343 -10.39 12.88 14.58
C GLU A 343 -9.61 12.43 13.34
N LYS A 344 -9.55 11.11 13.11
CA LYS A 344 -8.87 10.54 11.93
C LYS A 344 -9.71 10.60 10.66
N THR A 345 -11.03 10.73 10.78
CA THR A 345 -11.96 10.75 9.64
C THR A 345 -13.08 11.73 9.91
N TYR A 346 -13.17 12.77 9.08
CA TYR A 346 -14.18 13.81 9.16
C TYR A 346 -15.18 13.67 8.00
N THR A 347 -16.48 13.70 8.29
CA THR A 347 -17.52 13.65 7.24
C THR A 347 -17.87 15.08 6.81
N HIS A 348 -17.52 15.43 5.58
CA HIS A 348 -17.77 16.76 5.03
C HIS A 348 -19.26 16.98 4.74
N ALA A 349 -19.74 18.21 4.93
CA ALA A 349 -21.10 18.62 4.56
C ALA A 349 -21.41 18.51 3.04
N GLY A 350 -20.41 18.15 2.22
CA GLY A 350 -20.54 17.85 0.80
C GLY A 350 -20.77 16.37 0.48
N GLY A 351 -20.90 15.49 1.48
CA GLY A 351 -21.21 14.06 1.28
C GLY A 351 -20.01 13.14 1.05
N TYR A 352 -18.79 13.63 1.23
CA TYR A 352 -17.54 12.85 1.15
C TYR A 352 -16.80 12.89 2.50
N GLN A 353 -15.85 11.99 2.71
CA GLN A 353 -15.04 11.94 3.93
C GLN A 353 -13.62 12.44 3.70
N VAL A 354 -13.04 13.09 4.69
CA VAL A 354 -11.63 13.50 4.72
C VAL A 354 -10.91 12.65 5.76
N LYS A 355 -9.90 11.87 5.35
CA LYS A 355 -9.18 10.94 6.24
C LYS A 355 -7.74 11.40 6.46
N VAL A 356 -7.30 11.44 7.72
CA VAL A 356 -5.91 11.72 8.11
C VAL A 356 -5.17 10.39 8.19
N LEU A 357 -4.07 10.27 7.45
CA LEU A 357 -3.24 9.08 7.37
C LEU A 357 -2.30 9.01 8.56
N GLU A 358 -2.26 7.86 9.24
CA GLU A 358 -1.30 7.64 10.31
C GLU A 358 0.13 7.53 9.76
N ASN A 359 1.01 8.44 10.16
CA ASN A 359 2.43 8.29 9.93
C ASN A 359 2.98 7.20 10.87
N SER A 360 3.28 6.02 10.31
CA SER A 360 3.94 4.93 11.03
C SER A 360 5.46 5.01 10.87
N PRO A 361 6.21 5.64 11.81
CA PRO A 361 7.65 5.75 11.71
C PRO A 361 8.33 4.38 11.69
N GLY A 362 9.33 4.23 10.83
CA GLY A 362 10.07 2.97 10.64
C GLY A 362 9.57 2.12 9.47
N ILE A 363 8.32 2.28 9.00
CA ILE A 363 7.82 1.59 7.80
C ILE A 363 8.37 2.28 6.54
N PRO A 364 8.99 1.56 5.57
CA PRO A 364 9.47 2.15 4.32
C PRO A 364 8.35 2.81 3.48
N PRO A 365 8.59 3.93 2.78
CA PRO A 365 7.55 4.69 2.08
C PRO A 365 6.64 3.89 1.15
N ALA A 366 7.19 3.07 0.24
CA ALA A 366 6.41 2.26 -0.72
C ALA A 366 5.46 1.26 -0.03
N VAL A 367 5.83 0.80 1.16
CA VAL A 367 5.01 -0.06 2.01
C VAL A 367 3.83 0.73 2.53
N ARG A 368 4.06 1.91 3.13
CA ARG A 368 3.00 2.78 3.65
C ARG A 368 1.98 3.09 2.56
N ALA A 369 2.45 3.53 1.39
CA ALA A 369 1.60 3.83 0.24
C ALA A 369 0.69 2.64 -0.14
N THR A 370 1.23 1.42 -0.09
CA THR A 370 0.43 0.19 -0.30
C THR A 370 -0.54 -0.10 0.84
N LEU A 371 -0.12 0.06 2.10
CA LEU A 371 -0.99 -0.21 3.25
C LEU A 371 -2.18 0.75 3.27
N ILE A 372 -1.92 2.03 3.01
CA ILE A 372 -2.93 3.08 2.87
C ILE A 372 -3.88 2.75 1.72
N LEU A 373 -3.35 2.37 0.54
CA LEU A 373 -4.21 2.03 -0.60
C LEU A 373 -5.08 0.79 -0.33
N ASP A 374 -4.55 -0.24 0.33
CA ASP A 374 -5.33 -1.43 0.70
C ASP A 374 -6.39 -1.13 1.77
N GLU A 375 -6.10 -0.24 2.73
CA GLU A 375 -7.06 0.23 3.74
C GLU A 375 -8.19 1.04 3.10
N LEU A 376 -7.85 2.10 2.34
CA LEU A 376 -8.84 2.96 1.68
C LEU A 376 -9.70 2.17 0.70
N ARG A 377 -9.12 1.24 -0.06
CA ARG A 377 -9.87 0.37 -0.98
C ARG A 377 -10.84 -0.60 -0.27
N GLY A 378 -10.57 -0.96 0.98
CA GLY A 378 -11.48 -1.77 1.80
C GLY A 378 -12.70 -1.00 2.30
N GLU A 379 -12.61 0.32 2.39
CA GLU A 379 -13.66 1.21 2.94
C GLU A 379 -14.41 2.01 1.85
N TYR A 380 -13.74 2.40 0.75
CA TYR A 380 -14.28 3.37 -0.22
C TYR A 380 -14.18 2.89 -1.68
N PRO A 381 -15.31 2.89 -2.43
CA PRO A 381 -15.29 2.67 -3.88
C PRO A 381 -14.75 3.87 -4.68
N ASN A 382 -14.61 5.06 -4.10
CA ASN A 382 -13.93 6.18 -4.75
C ASN A 382 -12.92 6.82 -3.78
N MET A 383 -11.68 7.01 -4.24
CA MET A 383 -10.57 7.56 -3.48
C MET A 383 -9.92 8.69 -4.28
N VAL A 384 -9.82 9.88 -3.69
CA VAL A 384 -9.07 11.00 -4.27
C VAL A 384 -7.88 11.31 -3.37
N LEU A 385 -6.67 11.11 -3.88
CA LEU A 385 -5.43 11.35 -3.13
C LEU A 385 -4.70 12.56 -3.73
N GLY A 386 -4.52 13.60 -2.92
CA GLY A 386 -3.58 14.67 -3.20
C GLY A 386 -2.14 14.19 -3.02
N LEU A 387 -1.30 14.35 -4.03
CA LEU A 387 0.12 14.06 -3.97
C LEU A 387 0.90 15.37 -3.81
N SER A 388 1.58 15.50 -2.67
CA SER A 388 2.37 16.68 -2.30
C SER A 388 3.84 16.32 -2.09
N GLY A 389 4.76 17.22 -2.44
CA GLY A 389 6.20 17.01 -2.28
C GLY A 389 6.91 16.43 -3.51
N GLU A 390 8.15 15.97 -3.32
CA GLU A 390 8.98 15.42 -4.40
C GLU A 390 8.59 13.97 -4.74
N MET A 391 8.61 13.63 -6.03
CA MET A 391 8.26 12.30 -6.53
C MET A 391 9.29 11.24 -6.12
N ASP A 392 8.90 10.33 -5.23
CA ASP A 392 9.68 9.17 -4.80
C ASP A 392 9.13 7.82 -5.33
N ASP A 393 9.80 6.72 -4.98
CA ASP A 393 9.39 5.35 -5.34
C ASP A 393 8.01 4.97 -4.77
N SER A 394 7.58 5.59 -3.67
CA SER A 394 6.27 5.32 -3.06
C SER A 394 5.11 6.00 -3.78
N MET A 395 5.35 7.19 -4.32
CA MET A 395 4.42 7.87 -5.21
C MET A 395 4.33 7.13 -6.55
N SER A 396 5.45 6.56 -7.03
CA SER A 396 5.48 5.73 -8.24
C SER A 396 4.52 4.52 -8.15
N TYR A 397 4.48 3.84 -7.01
CA TYR A 397 3.50 2.78 -6.75
C TYR A 397 2.04 3.27 -6.84
N LEU A 398 1.73 4.44 -6.27
CA LEU A 398 0.37 5.00 -6.34
C LEU A 398 -0.02 5.35 -7.79
N LEU A 399 0.92 5.91 -8.57
CA LEU A 399 0.72 6.27 -9.98
C LEU A 399 0.47 5.02 -10.86
N GLU A 400 1.17 3.90 -10.61
CA GLU A 400 0.89 2.59 -11.25
C GLU A 400 -0.52 2.04 -10.97
N ARG A 401 -1.17 2.49 -9.89
CA ARG A 401 -2.48 1.99 -9.44
C ARG A 401 -3.64 2.95 -9.70
N ALA A 402 -3.36 4.15 -10.19
CA ALA A 402 -4.37 5.15 -10.45
C ALA A 402 -5.20 4.80 -11.70
N ASN A 403 -6.51 4.98 -11.62
CA ASN A 403 -7.37 5.01 -12.81
C ASN A 403 -7.22 6.37 -13.52
N GLN A 404 -6.98 7.44 -12.75
CA GLN A 404 -6.81 8.80 -13.24
C GLN A 404 -5.70 9.54 -12.49
N ILE A 405 -4.89 10.28 -13.22
CA ILE A 405 -3.86 11.19 -12.71
C ILE A 405 -4.16 12.58 -13.26
N VAL A 406 -4.38 13.55 -12.37
CA VAL A 406 -4.62 14.95 -12.71
C VAL A 406 -3.39 15.76 -12.32
N ILE A 407 -2.64 16.23 -13.33
CA ILE A 407 -1.43 17.02 -13.15
C ILE A 407 -1.79 18.51 -13.14
N LEU A 408 -1.66 19.14 -11.97
CA LEU A 408 -1.80 20.56 -11.74
C LEU A 408 -0.49 21.30 -12.05
N THR A 409 -0.59 22.32 -12.90
CA THR A 409 0.54 23.20 -13.28
C THR A 409 0.10 24.65 -13.37
N PRO A 410 0.93 25.63 -12.97
CA PRO A 410 0.76 27.02 -13.40
C PRO A 410 1.10 27.13 -14.91
N PRO A 411 0.71 28.24 -15.56
CA PRO A 411 1.03 28.53 -16.96
C PRO A 411 2.50 28.94 -17.21
N THR A 412 3.46 28.56 -16.36
CA THR A 412 4.86 29.02 -16.48
C THR A 412 5.76 28.05 -17.28
N PRO A 413 6.79 28.54 -18.00
CA PRO A 413 7.68 27.68 -18.78
C PRO A 413 8.49 26.65 -17.97
N ASP A 414 8.87 26.99 -16.73
CA ASP A 414 9.60 26.07 -15.85
C ASP A 414 8.71 24.91 -15.38
N ALA A 415 7.47 25.21 -14.99
CA ALA A 415 6.50 24.19 -14.63
C ALA A 415 6.20 23.24 -15.80
N TRP A 416 6.11 23.77 -17.04
CA TRP A 416 5.86 22.93 -18.22
C TRP A 416 6.99 21.93 -18.53
N LYS A 417 8.25 22.28 -18.21
CA LYS A 417 9.38 21.32 -18.27
C LYS A 417 9.19 20.18 -17.26
N LYS A 418 8.75 20.50 -16.05
CA LYS A 418 8.47 19.51 -14.98
C LYS A 418 7.28 18.61 -15.35
N VAL A 419 6.21 19.16 -15.93
CA VAL A 419 5.07 18.39 -16.48
C VAL A 419 5.57 17.42 -17.56
N SER A 420 6.37 17.89 -18.52
CA SER A 420 6.90 17.04 -19.60
C SER A 420 7.75 15.88 -19.06
N ALA A 421 8.61 16.14 -18.07
CA ALA A 421 9.42 15.11 -17.41
C ALA A 421 8.60 14.14 -16.54
N LEU A 422 7.44 14.56 -16.01
CA LEU A 422 6.51 13.70 -15.29
C LEU A 422 5.72 12.80 -16.25
N VAL A 423 5.14 13.36 -17.31
CA VAL A 423 4.39 12.61 -18.34
C VAL A 423 5.26 11.54 -19.00
N ASN A 424 6.53 11.84 -19.30
CA ASN A 424 7.45 10.85 -19.87
C ASN A 424 7.78 9.70 -18.89
N ARG A 425 7.86 9.98 -17.57
CA ARG A 425 8.00 8.92 -16.55
C ARG A 425 6.73 8.06 -16.46
N LEU A 426 5.55 8.67 -16.52
CA LEU A 426 4.28 7.93 -16.51
C LEU A 426 4.13 7.01 -17.73
N LYS A 427 4.51 7.45 -18.93
CA LYS A 427 4.48 6.62 -20.15
C LYS A 427 5.31 5.34 -20.05
N ASN A 428 6.39 5.33 -19.27
CA ASN A 428 7.25 4.16 -19.10
C ASN A 428 6.72 3.17 -18.05
N ASN A 429 5.92 3.65 -17.08
CA ASN A 429 5.54 2.89 -15.89
C ASN A 429 4.03 2.57 -15.80
N THR A 430 3.18 3.22 -16.61
CA THR A 430 1.71 3.01 -16.58
C THR A 430 1.21 2.38 -17.88
N SER A 431 0.21 1.50 -17.78
CA SER A 431 -0.45 0.94 -18.96
C SER A 431 -1.40 1.98 -19.57
N PRO A 432 -1.22 2.41 -20.84
CA PRO A 432 -2.02 3.49 -21.45
C PRO A 432 -3.53 3.23 -21.45
N ASP A 433 -3.93 1.95 -21.50
CA ASP A 433 -5.34 1.54 -21.54
C ASP A 433 -6.03 1.56 -20.15
N ARG A 434 -5.27 1.68 -19.05
CA ARG A 434 -5.80 1.64 -17.67
C ARG A 434 -5.76 2.99 -16.95
N THR A 435 -4.72 3.78 -17.18
CA THR A 435 -4.45 5.01 -16.41
C THR A 435 -4.51 6.23 -17.31
N ARG A 436 -5.50 7.11 -17.10
CA ARG A 436 -5.60 8.39 -17.84
C ARG A 436 -4.81 9.49 -17.14
N VAL A 437 -4.06 10.26 -17.92
CA VAL A 437 -3.34 11.45 -17.45
C VAL A 437 -4.00 12.69 -18.03
N TYR A 438 -4.38 13.64 -17.17
CA TYR A 438 -4.93 14.93 -17.54
C TYR A 438 -4.01 16.05 -17.09
N ILE A 439 -3.79 17.07 -17.92
CA ILE A 439 -3.01 18.25 -17.58
C ILE A 439 -3.97 19.42 -17.36
N VAL A 440 -4.02 19.93 -16.13
CA VAL A 440 -4.89 21.03 -15.71
C VAL A 440 -4.00 22.24 -15.39
N VAL A 441 -4.14 23.28 -16.19
CA VAL A 441 -3.57 24.59 -15.86
C VAL A 441 -4.43 25.19 -14.75
N ASN A 442 -3.80 25.61 -13.66
CA ASN A 442 -4.45 26.32 -12.57
C ASN A 442 -3.72 27.64 -12.31
N ARG A 443 -4.47 28.74 -12.19
CA ARG A 443 -3.93 30.09 -12.03
C ARG A 443 -4.24 30.61 -10.62
N PRO A 444 -3.49 30.18 -9.58
CA PRO A 444 -3.81 30.52 -8.18
C PRO A 444 -3.53 31.98 -7.81
N LEU A 445 -2.90 32.77 -8.68
CA LEU A 445 -2.52 34.16 -8.44
C LEU A 445 -2.99 35.06 -9.57
N ALA A 446 -3.49 36.25 -9.24
CA ALA A 446 -3.96 37.25 -10.20
C ALA A 446 -2.90 37.60 -11.25
N THR A 447 -1.61 37.59 -10.89
CA THR A 447 -0.46 37.84 -11.77
C THR A 447 -0.35 36.84 -12.92
N LEU A 448 -0.82 35.60 -12.72
CA LEU A 448 -0.77 34.51 -13.71
C LEU A 448 -1.98 34.52 -14.67
N SER A 449 -2.94 35.44 -14.50
CA SER A 449 -4.16 35.49 -15.33
C SER A 449 -3.90 35.80 -16.79
N GLY A 450 -2.81 36.53 -17.10
CA GLY A 450 -2.44 36.93 -18.46
C GLY A 450 -1.38 36.06 -19.15
N GLU A 451 -0.85 35.02 -18.48
CA GLU A 451 0.20 34.17 -19.07
C GLU A 451 -0.35 33.21 -20.13
N ILE A 452 0.41 33.01 -21.21
CA ILE A 452 0.05 32.11 -22.31
C ILE A 452 0.35 30.67 -21.89
N VAL A 453 -0.56 29.73 -22.19
CA VAL A 453 -0.31 28.30 -21.93
C VAL A 453 0.71 27.78 -22.96
N TYR A 454 1.86 27.31 -22.48
CA TYR A 454 3.01 26.90 -23.33
C TYR A 454 2.88 25.50 -23.96
N GLY A 455 1.75 24.81 -23.82
CA GLY A 455 1.51 23.51 -24.43
C GLY A 455 0.06 23.05 -24.34
N GLN A 456 -0.18 21.78 -24.69
CA GLN A 456 -1.53 21.22 -24.69
C GLN A 456 -1.99 20.86 -23.26
N ALA A 457 -2.93 21.63 -22.73
CA ALA A 457 -3.65 21.35 -21.49
C ALA A 457 -5.08 20.87 -21.80
N ASP A 458 -5.62 20.01 -20.95
CA ASP A 458 -7.01 19.51 -21.05
C ASP A 458 -8.03 20.53 -20.53
N LEU A 459 -7.61 21.31 -19.51
CA LEU A 459 -8.43 22.32 -18.83
C LEU A 459 -7.53 23.50 -18.40
N ASP A 460 -8.10 24.71 -18.42
CA ASP A 460 -7.49 25.92 -17.85
C ASP A 460 -8.48 26.51 -16.83
N ILE A 461 -8.04 26.56 -15.56
CA ILE A 461 -8.80 27.11 -14.44
C ILE A 461 -8.28 28.54 -14.19
N PRO A 462 -9.09 29.58 -14.46
CA PRO A 462 -8.68 30.96 -14.28
C PRO A 462 -8.55 31.33 -12.80
N TYR A 463 -7.87 32.45 -12.55
CA TYR A 463 -7.79 33.01 -11.20
C TYR A 463 -9.18 33.39 -10.68
N MET A 464 -9.45 33.04 -9.42
CA MET A 464 -10.68 33.35 -8.71
C MET A 464 -10.32 33.90 -7.33
N ASP A 465 -10.89 35.05 -7.00
CA ASP A 465 -10.68 35.78 -5.74
C ASP A 465 -11.69 35.37 -4.64
N ASN A 466 -12.78 34.69 -5.02
CA ASN A 466 -13.97 34.45 -4.20
C ASN A 466 -14.27 32.96 -3.93
N LEU A 467 -13.24 32.10 -3.95
CA LEU A 467 -13.38 30.71 -3.52
C LEU A 467 -13.80 30.63 -2.03
N PRO A 468 -14.86 29.86 -1.69
CA PRO A 468 -15.23 29.63 -0.28
C PRO A 468 -14.13 28.89 0.49
N SER A 469 -14.24 28.83 1.82
CA SER A 469 -13.32 28.00 2.62
C SER A 469 -13.60 26.52 2.38
N LEU A 470 -12.57 25.68 2.41
CA LEU A 470 -12.69 24.23 2.17
C LEU A 470 -13.79 23.59 3.04
N ALA A 471 -13.83 23.93 4.33
CA ALA A 471 -14.86 23.51 5.29
C ALA A 471 -16.31 23.90 4.92
N SER A 472 -16.49 24.93 4.09
CA SER A 472 -17.80 25.42 3.62
C SER A 472 -18.10 25.07 2.16
N HIS A 473 -17.19 24.38 1.45
CA HIS A 473 -17.39 23.97 0.06
C HIS A 473 -18.68 23.13 -0.11
N ARG A 474 -19.57 23.60 -0.97
CA ARG A 474 -20.78 22.90 -1.43
C ARG A 474 -20.94 23.15 -2.91
N GLN A 475 -21.52 22.23 -3.67
CA GLN A 475 -21.66 22.41 -5.11
C GLN A 475 -22.39 23.71 -5.49
N ASP A 476 -23.36 24.12 -4.65
CA ASP A 476 -24.20 25.29 -4.88
C ASP A 476 -23.50 26.64 -4.58
N ASN A 477 -22.31 26.62 -3.95
CA ASN A 477 -21.53 27.84 -3.64
C ASN A 477 -20.18 27.95 -4.37
N LEU A 478 -19.89 27.04 -5.31
CA LEU A 478 -18.68 27.10 -6.12
C LEU A 478 -18.87 27.99 -7.36
N PRO A 479 -17.82 28.72 -7.80
CA PRO A 479 -17.84 29.44 -9.08
C PRO A 479 -18.19 28.50 -10.25
N PRO A 480 -19.13 28.86 -11.15
CA PRO A 480 -19.61 27.95 -12.19
C PRO A 480 -18.54 27.41 -13.14
N GLN A 481 -17.48 28.19 -13.38
CA GLN A 481 -16.35 27.76 -14.22
C GLN A 481 -15.54 26.65 -13.55
N PHE A 482 -15.24 26.79 -12.26
CA PHE A 482 -14.56 25.75 -11.46
C PHE A 482 -15.44 24.51 -11.32
N GLY A 483 -16.73 24.68 -11.02
CA GLY A 483 -17.69 23.58 -10.95
C GLY A 483 -17.74 22.75 -12.24
N ARG A 484 -17.78 23.41 -13.42
CA ARG A 484 -17.71 22.72 -14.72
C ARG A 484 -16.39 21.99 -14.96
N ALA A 485 -15.25 22.61 -14.62
CA ALA A 485 -13.94 21.98 -14.77
C ALA A 485 -13.81 20.72 -13.90
N VAL A 486 -14.29 20.75 -12.66
CA VAL A 486 -14.28 19.59 -11.76
C VAL A 486 -15.31 18.54 -12.19
N GLN A 487 -16.50 18.92 -12.64
CA GLN A 487 -17.48 17.98 -13.19
C GLN A 487 -16.90 17.23 -14.40
N ALA A 488 -16.23 17.93 -15.33
CA ALA A 488 -15.55 17.30 -16.46
C ALA A 488 -14.47 16.28 -16.03
N LEU A 489 -13.74 16.54 -14.93
CA LEU A 489 -12.78 15.57 -14.36
C LEU A 489 -13.48 14.39 -13.66
N ALA A 490 -14.63 14.61 -13.04
CA ALA A 490 -15.41 13.58 -12.35
C ALA A 490 -16.12 12.64 -13.34
N ASP A 491 -16.77 13.19 -14.37
CA ASP A 491 -17.43 12.44 -15.43
C ASP A 491 -16.42 11.56 -16.18
N ARG A 492 -15.23 12.11 -16.47
CA ARG A 492 -14.12 11.37 -17.08
C ARG A 492 -13.57 10.25 -16.19
N LEU A 493 -13.56 10.41 -14.87
CA LEU A 493 -13.25 9.32 -13.93
C LEU A 493 -14.34 8.26 -13.91
N GLY A 494 -15.62 8.66 -14.03
CA GLY A 494 -16.75 7.75 -14.12
C GLY A 494 -16.74 6.90 -15.38
N ARG A 495 -16.13 7.38 -16.48
CA ARG A 495 -16.00 6.69 -17.77
C ARG A 495 -14.93 5.58 -17.74
N THR A 496 -15.08 4.62 -16.82
CA THR A 496 -14.21 3.42 -16.68
C THR A 496 -14.58 2.31 -17.65
N SER A 497 -15.85 2.21 -18.03
CA SER A 497 -16.35 1.09 -18.80
C SER A 497 -15.96 1.24 -20.27
N ARG A 498 -15.45 0.19 -20.89
CA ARG A 498 -14.90 0.19 -22.24
C ARG A 498 -15.74 -0.66 -23.16
N ILE A 499 -16.11 -0.10 -24.32
CA ILE A 499 -16.72 -0.81 -25.43
C ILE A 499 -15.73 -0.78 -26.58
N THR A 500 -15.37 -1.95 -27.10
CA THR A 500 -14.54 -2.13 -28.29
C THR A 500 -15.33 -2.90 -29.34
N ILE A 501 -15.43 -2.38 -30.56
CA ILE A 501 -15.99 -3.10 -31.71
C ILE A 501 -14.85 -3.37 -32.69
N TYR A 502 -14.71 -4.62 -33.11
CA TYR A 502 -13.69 -5.05 -34.07
C TYR A 502 -14.29 -5.18 -35.46
N ILE A 503 -13.64 -4.57 -36.45
CA ILE A 503 -14.10 -4.49 -37.83
C ILE A 503 -12.99 -5.06 -38.73
N PRO A 504 -13.22 -6.12 -39.52
CA PRO A 504 -12.19 -6.72 -40.37
C PRO A 504 -11.71 -5.74 -41.46
N LYS A 505 -10.45 -5.86 -41.90
CA LYS A 505 -9.87 -4.98 -42.94
C LYS A 505 -10.03 -5.54 -44.37
N ARG A 506 -10.35 -6.83 -44.51
CA ARG A 506 -10.68 -7.51 -45.78
C ARG A 506 -11.61 -8.69 -45.49
N LEU A 507 -12.60 -8.91 -46.36
CA LEU A 507 -13.20 -10.24 -46.50
C LEU A 507 -12.29 -11.10 -47.40
N GLU A 508 -12.23 -12.40 -47.15
CA GLU A 508 -11.39 -13.32 -47.93
C GLU A 508 -11.81 -13.40 -49.41
N ASP A 509 -13.11 -13.26 -49.70
CA ASP A 509 -13.67 -13.38 -51.06
C ASP A 509 -13.90 -12.05 -51.81
N ASN A 510 -13.85 -10.88 -51.15
CA ASN A 510 -14.04 -9.59 -51.82
C ASN A 510 -13.36 -8.42 -51.05
N PRO A 511 -12.45 -7.63 -51.67
CA PRO A 511 -11.80 -6.50 -51.01
C PRO A 511 -12.74 -5.28 -50.90
N ILE A 512 -13.78 -5.39 -50.07
CA ILE A 512 -14.60 -4.26 -49.64
C ILE A 512 -13.73 -3.38 -48.73
N ASP A 513 -13.63 -2.08 -49.05
CA ASP A 513 -13.04 -1.11 -48.13
C ASP A 513 -13.97 -0.94 -46.92
N THR A 514 -13.54 -1.40 -45.75
CA THR A 514 -14.31 -1.30 -44.51
C THR A 514 -14.14 0.04 -43.78
N THR A 515 -13.36 0.98 -44.33
CA THR A 515 -13.19 2.34 -43.78
C THR A 515 -14.51 3.10 -43.56
N PRO A 516 -15.54 3.02 -44.44
CA PRO A 516 -16.84 3.64 -44.20
C PRO A 516 -17.57 3.07 -42.96
N PHE A 517 -17.39 1.79 -42.64
CA PHE A 517 -17.98 1.16 -41.45
C PHE A 517 -17.26 1.62 -40.18
N VAL A 518 -15.94 1.83 -40.25
CA VAL A 518 -15.17 2.45 -39.17
C VAL A 518 -15.68 3.87 -38.90
N GLU A 519 -15.89 4.69 -39.93
CA GLU A 519 -16.47 6.02 -39.76
C GLU A 519 -17.92 6.01 -39.23
N LYS A 520 -18.76 5.09 -39.73
CA LYS A 520 -20.14 4.89 -39.27
C LYS A 520 -20.14 4.55 -37.78
N THR A 521 -19.24 3.66 -37.33
CA THR A 521 -19.06 3.27 -35.93
C THR A 521 -18.56 4.43 -35.06
N LEU A 522 -17.56 5.19 -35.52
CA LEU A 522 -17.07 6.38 -34.81
C LEU A 522 -18.20 7.41 -34.62
N LYS A 523 -18.98 7.71 -35.68
CA LYS A 523 -20.11 8.64 -35.64
C LYS A 523 -21.24 8.13 -34.73
N PHE A 524 -21.55 6.85 -34.78
CA PHE A 524 -22.54 6.20 -33.91
C PHE A 524 -22.16 6.33 -32.43
N LEU A 525 -20.96 5.85 -32.05
CA LEU A 525 -20.50 5.88 -30.66
C LEU A 525 -20.35 7.32 -30.12
N ALA A 526 -19.85 8.26 -30.93
CA ALA A 526 -19.74 9.67 -30.53
C ALA A 526 -21.10 10.37 -30.38
N THR A 527 -22.12 9.94 -31.13
CA THR A 527 -23.50 10.47 -31.01
C THR A 527 -24.22 9.90 -29.79
N LEU A 528 -24.01 8.60 -29.53
CA LEU A 528 -24.64 7.85 -28.44
C LEU A 528 -24.08 8.26 -27.08
N PHE A 529 -22.76 8.34 -26.95
CA PHE A 529 -22.03 8.64 -25.72
C PHE A 529 -21.42 10.04 -25.76
N LYS A 530 -22.27 11.06 -25.99
CA LYS A 530 -21.89 12.47 -26.18
C LYS A 530 -20.70 12.88 -25.31
N GLU A 531 -19.65 13.41 -25.96
CA GLU A 531 -18.33 13.78 -25.40
C GLU A 531 -17.30 12.65 -25.18
N SER A 532 -17.64 11.37 -25.33
CA SER A 532 -16.63 10.30 -25.32
C SER A 532 -15.96 10.19 -26.67
N ALA A 533 -14.65 10.44 -26.69
CA ALA A 533 -13.84 10.27 -27.89
C ALA A 533 -13.79 8.78 -28.26
N ALA A 534 -14.47 8.42 -29.35
CA ALA A 534 -14.28 7.13 -29.99
C ALA A 534 -12.93 7.14 -30.72
N ILE A 535 -12.06 6.18 -30.38
CA ILE A 535 -10.69 6.07 -30.89
C ILE A 535 -10.64 4.94 -31.90
N LYS A 536 -10.10 5.23 -33.09
CA LYS A 536 -9.72 4.21 -34.09
C LYS A 536 -8.29 3.75 -33.81
N ASP A 537 -8.08 2.45 -33.85
CA ASP A 537 -6.77 1.81 -33.79
C ASP A 537 -6.62 0.76 -34.91
N GLU A 538 -5.39 0.43 -35.28
CA GLU A 538 -5.07 -0.63 -36.25
C GLU A 538 -4.24 -1.71 -35.58
N SER A 539 -4.81 -2.92 -35.49
CA SER A 539 -4.21 -4.04 -34.77
C SER A 539 -4.17 -5.29 -35.63
N GLN A 540 -3.07 -6.05 -35.56
CA GLN A 540 -2.99 -7.39 -36.14
C GLN A 540 -3.55 -8.40 -35.14
N ARG A 541 -4.47 -9.25 -35.60
CA ARG A 541 -5.06 -10.34 -34.83
C ARG A 541 -4.55 -11.66 -35.40
N MET A 542 -3.92 -12.46 -34.55
CA MET A 542 -3.45 -13.80 -34.90
C MET A 542 -4.48 -14.81 -34.40
N THR A 543 -5.11 -15.53 -35.32
CA THR A 543 -6.06 -16.61 -35.01
C THR A 543 -5.52 -17.93 -35.53
N SER A 544 -5.47 -18.95 -34.68
CA SER A 544 -5.22 -20.33 -35.11
C SER A 544 -6.52 -20.97 -35.57
N SER A 545 -6.67 -21.17 -36.88
CA SER A 545 -7.70 -22.06 -37.40
C SER A 545 -7.23 -23.50 -37.26
N GLY A 546 -8.13 -24.42 -36.89
CA GLY A 546 -7.77 -25.79 -36.49
C GLY A 546 -7.08 -26.63 -37.57
N GLU A 547 -7.19 -26.24 -38.85
CA GLU A 547 -6.68 -27.02 -39.99
C GLU A 547 -5.83 -26.20 -40.98
N SER A 548 -5.56 -24.91 -40.75
CA SER A 548 -4.84 -24.05 -41.72
C SER A 548 -3.87 -23.04 -41.11
N GLY A 549 -3.34 -23.35 -39.92
CA GLY A 549 -2.24 -22.60 -39.31
C GLY A 549 -2.65 -21.27 -38.69
N ILE A 550 -1.64 -20.44 -38.38
CA ILE A 550 -1.85 -19.12 -37.80
C ILE A 550 -2.09 -18.12 -38.95
N ILE A 551 -3.31 -17.62 -39.04
CA ILE A 551 -3.68 -16.57 -39.99
C ILE A 551 -3.51 -15.23 -39.26
N SER A 552 -2.72 -14.32 -39.82
CA SER A 552 -2.56 -12.95 -39.32
C SER A 552 -3.49 -12.01 -40.08
N GLU A 553 -4.67 -11.78 -39.53
CA GLU A 553 -5.65 -10.84 -40.07
C GLU A 553 -5.39 -9.43 -39.54
N THR A 554 -5.54 -8.41 -40.39
CA THR A 554 -5.50 -7.02 -39.92
C THR A 554 -6.92 -6.56 -39.62
N ILE A 555 -7.15 -6.02 -38.44
CA ILE A 555 -8.48 -5.54 -38.02
C ILE A 555 -8.41 -4.08 -37.58
N TYR A 556 -9.47 -3.34 -37.89
CA TYR A 556 -9.73 -2.05 -37.28
C TYR A 556 -10.40 -2.25 -35.93
N THR A 557 -9.94 -1.50 -34.95
CA THR A 557 -10.49 -1.53 -33.60
C THR A 557 -11.09 -0.16 -33.31
N VAL A 558 -12.40 -0.07 -33.14
CA VAL A 558 -13.09 1.17 -32.74
C VAL A 558 -13.51 1.04 -31.29
N ARG A 559 -12.94 1.88 -30.41
CA ARG A 559 -13.17 1.81 -28.97
C ARG A 559 -13.67 3.13 -28.40
N THR A 560 -14.60 3.06 -27.45
CA THR A 560 -15.08 4.20 -26.67
C THR A 560 -15.10 3.86 -25.19
N TYR A 561 -15.07 4.89 -24.35
CA TYR A 561 -15.12 4.78 -22.90
C TYR A 561 -16.34 5.52 -22.37
N VAL A 562 -17.11 4.87 -21.52
CA VAL A 562 -18.44 5.29 -21.10
C VAL A 562 -18.60 5.08 -19.60
N THR A 563 -19.48 5.82 -18.95
CA THR A 563 -19.84 5.51 -17.55
C THR A 563 -20.59 4.20 -17.48
N GLN A 564 -20.57 3.51 -16.34
CA GLN A 564 -21.33 2.26 -16.18
C GLN A 564 -22.83 2.49 -16.40
N SER A 565 -23.39 3.60 -15.92
CA SER A 565 -24.80 3.94 -16.15
C SER A 565 -25.14 4.22 -17.62
N GLU A 566 -24.21 4.76 -18.41
CA GLU A 566 -24.39 4.91 -19.86
C GLU A 566 -24.28 3.57 -20.58
N LEU A 567 -23.36 2.70 -20.16
CA LEU A 567 -23.24 1.33 -20.67
C LEU A 567 -24.54 0.57 -20.44
N ASP A 568 -25.01 0.47 -19.20
CA ASP A 568 -26.22 -0.28 -18.84
C ASP A 568 -27.47 0.22 -19.57
N LYS A 569 -27.53 1.51 -19.88
CA LYS A 569 -28.64 2.15 -20.59
C LYS A 569 -28.60 1.97 -22.12
N HIS A 570 -27.41 1.81 -22.70
CA HIS A 570 -27.21 1.84 -24.16
C HIS A 570 -26.57 0.57 -24.73
N LEU A 571 -26.26 -0.43 -23.90
CA LEU A 571 -25.66 -1.70 -24.32
C LEU A 571 -26.50 -2.37 -25.42
N ASP A 572 -27.80 -2.53 -25.23
CA ASP A 572 -28.70 -3.16 -26.21
C ASP A 572 -28.62 -2.44 -27.57
N THR A 573 -28.62 -1.10 -27.56
CA THR A 573 -28.47 -0.28 -28.79
C THR A 573 -27.13 -0.49 -29.49
N VAL A 574 -26.06 -0.77 -28.75
CA VAL A 574 -24.73 -1.08 -29.29
C VAL A 574 -24.70 -2.50 -29.87
N LEU A 575 -25.35 -3.47 -29.21
CA LEU A 575 -25.49 -4.84 -29.70
C LEU A 575 -26.32 -4.87 -30.99
N ASP A 576 -27.44 -4.15 -31.05
CA ASP A 576 -28.29 -4.00 -32.24
C ASP A 576 -27.52 -3.38 -33.41
N PHE A 577 -26.75 -2.30 -33.15
CA PHE A 577 -25.92 -1.67 -34.18
C PHE A 577 -24.87 -2.63 -34.74
N ALA A 578 -24.23 -3.42 -33.88
CA ALA A 578 -23.26 -4.42 -34.29
C ALA A 578 -23.88 -5.60 -35.05
N ALA A 579 -25.08 -6.04 -34.68
CA ALA A 579 -25.86 -7.03 -35.44
C ALA A 579 -26.25 -6.48 -36.83
N SER A 580 -26.59 -5.19 -36.94
CA SER A 580 -26.78 -4.53 -38.25
C SER A 580 -25.48 -4.53 -39.07
N MET A 581 -24.35 -4.15 -38.46
CA MET A 581 -23.06 -4.16 -39.16
C MET A 581 -22.60 -5.54 -39.59
N LYS A 582 -22.85 -6.59 -38.79
CA LYS A 582 -22.60 -7.99 -39.16
C LYS A 582 -23.29 -8.36 -40.47
N ASN A 583 -24.59 -8.04 -40.58
CA ASN A 583 -25.39 -8.32 -41.77
C ASN A 583 -24.96 -7.44 -42.98
N GLU A 584 -24.57 -6.18 -42.74
CA GLU A 584 -24.08 -5.29 -43.80
C GLU A 584 -22.66 -5.65 -44.30
N LEU A 585 -21.85 -6.30 -43.47
CA LEU A 585 -20.50 -6.76 -43.78
C LEU A 585 -20.46 -8.20 -44.33
N ASP A 586 -21.59 -8.90 -44.38
CA ASP A 586 -21.70 -10.33 -44.75
C ASP A 586 -20.74 -11.22 -43.94
N GLN A 587 -20.84 -11.13 -42.61
CA GLN A 587 -19.97 -11.83 -41.65
C GLN A 587 -20.73 -12.85 -40.81
N ASP A 588 -20.16 -14.05 -40.64
CA ASP A 588 -20.69 -15.09 -39.73
C ASP A 588 -20.73 -14.65 -38.26
N ALA A 589 -19.80 -13.77 -37.84
CA ALA A 589 -19.79 -13.15 -36.52
C ALA A 589 -19.09 -11.80 -36.51
N LEU A 590 -19.58 -10.86 -35.69
CA LEU A 590 -18.86 -9.62 -35.36
C LEU A 590 -18.42 -9.65 -33.90
N ALA A 591 -17.16 -9.30 -33.63
CA ALA A 591 -16.64 -9.30 -32.27
C ALA A 591 -16.83 -7.94 -31.57
N ILE A 592 -17.34 -7.99 -30.34
CA ILE A 592 -17.33 -6.87 -29.39
C ILE A 592 -16.60 -7.30 -28.13
N GLU A 593 -15.87 -6.39 -27.50
CA GLU A 593 -15.37 -6.55 -26.14
C GLU A 593 -15.97 -5.45 -25.25
N VAL A 594 -16.64 -5.85 -24.16
CA VAL A 594 -17.17 -4.94 -23.14
C VAL A 594 -16.49 -5.24 -21.82
N ASN A 595 -15.78 -4.28 -21.23
CA ASN A 595 -15.04 -4.44 -19.96
C ASN A 595 -14.18 -5.73 -19.93
N HIS A 596 -13.39 -5.96 -20.98
CA HIS A 596 -12.54 -7.15 -21.17
C HIS A 596 -13.29 -8.49 -21.36
N LYS A 597 -14.62 -8.49 -21.43
CA LYS A 597 -15.43 -9.65 -21.80
C LYS A 597 -15.68 -9.63 -23.30
N PHE A 598 -15.13 -10.62 -24.01
CA PHE A 598 -15.37 -10.82 -25.44
C PHE A 598 -16.74 -11.44 -25.68
N MET A 599 -17.43 -10.94 -26.70
CA MET A 599 -18.69 -11.43 -27.23
C MET A 599 -18.58 -11.54 -28.75
N LEU A 600 -19.16 -12.59 -29.32
CA LEU A 600 -19.38 -12.74 -30.75
C LEU A 600 -20.88 -12.61 -30.98
N ILE A 601 -21.27 -11.71 -31.88
CA ILE A 601 -22.65 -11.44 -32.29
C ILE A 601 -22.90 -12.06 -33.65
#